data_AF-A0AAD9T4Z6-F1
#
_entry.id   AF-A0AAD9T4Z6-F1
#
_cell.length_a   1.000
_cell.length_b   1.000
_cell.length_c   1.000
_cell.angle_alpha   90.00
_cell.angle_beta   90.00
_cell.angle_gamma   90.00
#
_symmetry.space_group_name_H-M   'P 1'
#
loop_
_entity.id
_entity.type
_entity.pdbx_description
1 polymer ?
#
loop_
_entity_poly.entity_id
_entity_poly.type
_entity_poly.pdbx_seq_one_letter_code
_entity_poly.pdbx_strand_id
1 'polypeptide(L)'
;MDIALEFCDTFFFDHVYAAVAPLKPVSFSPISGAGNWTLSDIKAASPWHFQPASSLLSFAPRDVAWLSRFPRDNIFRQALSLFFIMWIAGAALYFTVSSLSYAFVFDKSTFNHPKFLKNQIRQEIKQATDAMPFMSLLTMPFFLAEVRGYSKLYDVWADEPFPFYNVLQFPFFILFTDMFVYFIHRGLHHPLIYKTLHKPHHKWIMPTPYASIAFHPVDGWAQSLPYHVFPFIFPLQKFAYLALFFFVQIWTVFIHDGEYVADSPILNGAACHTMHHLYFNYNYGQYTTLWDRLGGSYRRPNEELFRKETKMGAAEWNRQAKEMEKMVQEVEGVDDRSYDPEVDDVKKTK
;
A
#
# COMPACT_ATOMS: atom_id res chain seq x y z
N MET A 1 -11.08 -4.70 8.96
CA MET A 1 -10.43 -5.95 8.52
C MET A 1 -11.12 -7.18 9.07
N ASP A 2 -11.60 -7.13 10.31
CA ASP A 2 -12.59 -8.02 10.90
C ASP A 2 -13.70 -8.53 9.96
N ILE A 3 -14.40 -7.66 9.23
CA ILE A 3 -15.45 -8.08 8.27
C ILE A 3 -14.86 -8.94 7.13
N ALA A 4 -13.71 -8.53 6.60
CA ALA A 4 -13.03 -9.28 5.53
C ALA A 4 -12.51 -10.63 6.05
N LEU A 5 -11.98 -10.67 7.27
CA LEU A 5 -11.55 -11.89 7.95
C LEU A 5 -12.73 -12.84 8.15
N GLU A 6 -13.86 -12.35 8.67
CA GLU A 6 -15.07 -13.16 8.88
C GLU A 6 -15.64 -13.71 7.57
N PHE A 7 -15.68 -12.88 6.52
CA PHE A 7 -16.07 -13.30 5.18
C PHE A 7 -15.16 -14.42 4.66
N CYS A 8 -13.84 -14.17 4.64
CA CYS A 8 -12.88 -15.15 4.13
C CYS A 8 -12.84 -16.43 4.97
N ASP A 9 -12.97 -16.34 6.29
CA ASP A 9 -13.10 -17.52 7.15
C ASP A 9 -14.33 -18.35 6.76
N THR A 10 -15.49 -17.71 6.64
CA THR A 10 -16.77 -18.38 6.35
C THR A 10 -16.81 -19.07 5.00
N PHE A 11 -16.23 -18.47 3.97
CA PHE A 11 -16.33 -18.98 2.61
C PHE A 11 -15.08 -19.73 2.13
N PHE A 12 -13.94 -19.61 2.83
CA PHE A 12 -12.68 -20.17 2.36
C PHE A 12 -11.83 -20.79 3.48
N PHE A 13 -11.35 -20.00 4.45
CA PHE A 13 -10.33 -20.47 5.37
C PHE A 13 -10.83 -21.54 6.35
N ASP A 14 -12.11 -21.56 6.75
CA ASP A 14 -12.64 -22.66 7.57
C ASP A 14 -12.39 -24.01 6.92
N HIS A 15 -12.63 -24.12 5.60
CA HIS A 15 -12.41 -25.35 4.85
C HIS A 15 -10.92 -25.71 4.80
N VAL A 16 -10.05 -24.72 4.58
CA VAL A 16 -8.60 -24.93 4.54
C VAL A 16 -8.07 -25.42 5.89
N TYR A 17 -8.43 -24.74 6.99
CA TYR A 17 -7.98 -25.11 8.33
C TYR A 17 -8.55 -26.44 8.82
N ALA A 18 -9.80 -26.77 8.46
CA ALA A 18 -10.38 -28.08 8.75
C ALA A 18 -9.68 -29.21 7.97
N ALA A 19 -9.26 -28.95 6.73
CA ALA A 19 -8.56 -29.95 5.92
C ALA A 19 -7.09 -30.15 6.35
N VAL A 20 -6.36 -29.07 6.62
CA VAL A 20 -4.93 -29.12 6.95
C VAL A 20 -4.68 -29.44 8.43
N ALA A 21 -5.56 -28.99 9.32
CA ALA A 21 -5.45 -29.20 10.76
C ALA A 21 -6.80 -29.68 11.33
N PRO A 22 -7.29 -30.87 10.94
CA PRO A 22 -8.57 -31.38 11.41
C PRO A 22 -8.53 -31.58 12.94
N LEU A 23 -9.66 -31.27 13.57
CA LEU A 23 -9.89 -31.61 14.97
C LEU A 23 -9.84 -33.13 15.10
N LYS A 24 -8.82 -33.65 15.78
CA LYS A 24 -8.77 -35.09 16.08
C LYS A 24 -9.79 -35.37 17.19
N PRO A 25 -10.69 -36.35 17.02
CA PRO A 25 -11.53 -36.78 18.13
C PRO A 25 -10.60 -37.24 19.27
N VAL A 26 -10.91 -36.81 20.49
CA VAL A 26 -10.16 -37.23 21.66
C VAL A 26 -10.39 -38.73 21.82
N SER A 27 -9.40 -39.56 21.50
CA SER A 27 -9.42 -40.98 21.83
C SER A 27 -9.18 -41.12 23.34
N PHE A 28 -10.23 -40.97 24.15
CA PHE A 28 -10.21 -41.25 25.57
C PHE A 28 -10.43 -42.76 25.83
N SER A 29 -9.70 -43.28 26.82
CA SER A 29 -9.54 -44.68 27.23
C SER A 29 -10.87 -45.48 27.39
N PRO A 30 -10.89 -46.82 27.23
CA PRO A 30 -12.09 -47.64 27.06
C PRO A 30 -12.83 -47.97 28.37
N ILE A 31 -12.94 -47.00 29.29
CA ILE A 31 -13.67 -47.16 30.56
C ILE A 31 -14.66 -46.01 30.71
N SER A 32 -15.64 -45.95 29.81
CA SER A 32 -16.99 -45.39 29.95
C SER A 32 -17.49 -44.88 28.59
N GLY A 33 -18.30 -45.69 27.90
CA GLY A 33 -19.15 -45.26 26.79
C GLY A 33 -18.44 -44.58 25.61
N ALA A 34 -17.98 -45.38 24.65
CA ALA A 34 -17.55 -44.89 23.35
C ALA A 34 -18.74 -44.25 22.60
N GLY A 35 -18.94 -42.94 22.77
CA GLY A 35 -19.86 -42.15 21.97
C GLY A 35 -19.14 -41.55 20.77
N ASN A 36 -19.62 -41.81 19.56
CA ASN A 36 -19.29 -40.99 18.41
C ASN A 36 -19.74 -39.56 18.73
N TRP A 37 -18.80 -38.63 18.86
CA TRP A 37 -19.12 -37.22 19.08
C TRP A 37 -19.93 -36.70 17.89
N THR A 38 -21.14 -36.20 18.17
CA THR A 38 -21.94 -35.50 17.17
C THR A 38 -21.38 -34.10 16.95
N LEU A 39 -21.72 -33.47 15.83
CA LEU A 39 -21.34 -32.08 15.58
C LEU A 39 -21.87 -31.13 16.68
N SER A 40 -23.05 -31.41 17.23
CA SER A 40 -23.59 -30.65 18.37
C SER A 40 -22.70 -30.76 19.60
N ASP A 41 -22.15 -31.94 19.90
CA ASP A 41 -21.24 -32.14 21.03
C ASP A 41 -19.93 -31.36 20.83
N ILE A 42 -19.40 -31.36 19.60
CA ILE A 42 -18.20 -30.60 19.23
C ILE A 42 -18.44 -29.09 19.40
N LYS A 43 -19.58 -28.58 18.91
CA LYS A 43 -19.94 -27.16 19.05
C LYS A 43 -20.15 -26.77 20.52
N ALA A 44 -20.78 -27.63 21.32
CA ALA A 44 -21.02 -27.38 22.74
C ALA A 44 -19.73 -27.39 23.57
N ALA A 45 -18.75 -28.23 23.20
CA ALA A 45 -17.45 -28.29 23.88
C ALA A 45 -16.43 -27.25 23.37
N SER A 46 -16.73 -26.56 22.28
CA SER A 46 -15.83 -25.55 21.70
C SER A 46 -15.65 -24.37 22.65
N PRO A 47 -14.41 -23.97 22.97
CA PRO A 47 -14.16 -22.74 23.74
C PRO A 47 -14.45 -21.47 22.93
N TRP A 48 -14.51 -21.59 21.61
CA TRP A 48 -14.85 -20.49 20.71
C TRP A 48 -16.36 -20.40 20.49
N HIS A 49 -16.88 -19.17 20.65
CA HIS A 49 -18.25 -18.79 20.33
C HIS A 49 -18.28 -17.71 19.27
N PHE A 50 -19.20 -17.83 18.32
CA PHE A 50 -19.34 -16.85 17.25
C PHE A 50 -19.78 -15.49 17.79
N GLN A 51 -19.01 -14.46 17.48
CA GLN A 51 -19.36 -13.06 17.67
C GLN A 51 -19.23 -12.36 16.31
N PRO A 52 -20.29 -11.69 15.83
CA PRO A 52 -20.23 -10.93 14.58
C PRO A 52 -19.12 -9.87 14.60
N ALA A 53 -18.36 -9.79 13.50
CA ALA A 53 -17.31 -8.79 13.29
C ALA A 53 -17.85 -7.35 13.24
N SER A 54 -19.09 -7.18 12.78
CA SER A 54 -19.77 -5.89 12.75
C SER A 54 -21.26 -6.04 13.01
N SER A 55 -21.84 -4.99 13.59
CA SER A 55 -23.31 -4.84 13.70
C SER A 55 -24.00 -4.60 12.35
N LEU A 56 -23.27 -4.12 11.33
CA LEU A 56 -23.82 -3.74 10.04
C LEU A 56 -23.84 -4.90 9.03
N LEU A 57 -22.81 -5.74 9.05
CA LEU A 57 -22.62 -6.85 8.12
C LEU A 57 -21.95 -8.01 8.84
N SER A 58 -22.57 -9.18 8.78
CA SER A 58 -22.01 -10.40 9.34
C SER A 58 -22.31 -11.64 8.51
N PHE A 59 -21.45 -12.64 8.65
CA PHE A 59 -21.47 -13.91 7.93
C PHE A 59 -21.44 -15.04 8.95
N ALA A 60 -22.59 -15.70 9.14
CA ALA A 60 -22.70 -16.79 10.08
C ALA A 60 -21.76 -17.96 9.71
N PRO A 61 -21.02 -18.52 10.68
CA PRO A 61 -20.10 -19.62 10.43
C PRO A 61 -20.83 -20.88 10.00
N ARG A 62 -20.20 -21.65 9.10
CA ARG A 62 -20.66 -22.98 8.71
C ARG A 62 -20.13 -24.03 9.66
N ASP A 63 -20.73 -25.23 9.64
CA ASP A 63 -20.35 -26.36 10.50
C ASP A 63 -18.85 -26.68 10.46
N VAL A 64 -18.21 -26.48 9.31
CA VAL A 64 -16.77 -26.68 9.10
C VAL A 64 -15.89 -25.80 10.00
N ALA A 65 -16.38 -24.66 10.50
CA ALA A 65 -15.64 -23.76 11.38
C ALA A 65 -15.18 -24.44 12.68
N TRP A 66 -15.94 -25.43 13.15
CA TRP A 66 -15.65 -26.19 14.38
C TRP A 66 -14.84 -27.46 14.14
N LEU A 67 -14.54 -27.80 12.88
CA LEU A 67 -13.83 -29.03 12.53
C LEU A 67 -12.31 -28.84 12.45
N SER A 68 -11.79 -27.65 12.75
CA SER A 68 -10.35 -27.39 12.83
C SER A 68 -9.85 -27.43 14.27
N ARG A 69 -8.61 -27.89 14.45
CA ARG A 69 -7.84 -27.73 15.69
C ARG A 69 -7.62 -26.26 16.04
N PHE A 70 -7.62 -25.35 15.06
CA PHE A 70 -7.43 -23.92 15.26
C PHE A 70 -8.78 -23.19 15.15
N PRO A 71 -9.44 -22.87 16.29
CA PRO A 71 -10.68 -22.11 16.27
C PRO A 71 -10.45 -20.69 15.73
N ARG A 72 -11.52 -20.00 15.29
CA ARG A 72 -11.43 -18.69 14.61
C ARG A 72 -10.80 -17.58 15.47
N ASP A 73 -10.86 -17.68 16.79
CA ASP A 73 -10.25 -16.74 17.74
C ASP A 73 -8.77 -17.05 18.04
N ASN A 74 -8.24 -18.17 17.52
CA ASN A 74 -6.84 -18.52 17.64
C ASN A 74 -5.95 -17.48 16.94
N ILE A 75 -4.99 -16.95 17.69
CA ILE A 75 -4.14 -15.85 17.22
C ILE A 75 -3.31 -16.21 15.98
N PHE A 76 -2.81 -17.45 15.87
CA PHE A 76 -2.00 -17.89 14.73
C PHE A 76 -2.84 -18.04 13.47
N ARG A 77 -4.06 -18.58 13.62
CA ARG A 77 -5.03 -18.65 12.54
C ARG A 77 -5.39 -17.25 12.04
N GLN A 78 -5.75 -16.33 12.94
CA GLN A 78 -6.09 -14.96 12.58
C GLN A 78 -4.92 -14.27 11.87
N ALA A 79 -3.71 -14.36 12.42
CA ALA A 79 -2.50 -13.80 11.84
C ALA A 79 -2.25 -14.32 10.42
N LEU A 80 -2.32 -15.64 10.22
CA LEU A 80 -2.07 -16.26 8.92
C LEU A 80 -3.16 -15.92 7.89
N SER A 81 -4.43 -15.96 8.30
CA SER A 81 -5.55 -15.54 7.44
C SER A 81 -5.41 -14.07 7.02
N LEU A 82 -5.14 -13.17 7.97
CA LEU A 82 -4.96 -11.74 7.70
C LEU A 82 -3.79 -11.49 6.75
N PHE A 83 -2.66 -12.16 6.95
CA PHE A 83 -1.52 -12.10 6.04
C PHE A 83 -1.92 -12.42 4.59
N PHE A 84 -2.63 -13.53 4.35
CA PHE A 84 -3.07 -13.91 3.01
C PHE A 84 -4.13 -12.96 2.45
N ILE A 85 -5.10 -12.52 3.25
CA ILE A 85 -6.12 -11.55 2.83
C ILE A 85 -5.43 -10.28 2.34
N MET A 86 -4.53 -9.72 3.14
CA MET A 86 -3.85 -8.47 2.82
C MET A 86 -2.99 -8.59 1.58
N TRP A 87 -2.20 -9.66 1.48
CA TRP A 87 -1.34 -9.87 0.33
C TRP A 87 -2.15 -10.01 -0.95
N ILE A 88 -3.17 -10.87 -0.96
CA ILE A 88 -3.98 -11.13 -2.15
C ILE A 88 -4.84 -9.93 -2.52
N ALA A 89 -5.53 -9.32 -1.55
CA ALA A 89 -6.37 -8.15 -1.80
C ALA A 89 -5.52 -6.92 -2.20
N GLY A 90 -4.38 -6.71 -1.55
CA GLY A 90 -3.42 -5.67 -1.90
C GLY A 90 -2.87 -5.84 -3.32
N ALA A 91 -2.50 -7.07 -3.70
CA ALA A 91 -2.06 -7.39 -5.05
C ALA A 91 -3.17 -7.17 -6.08
N ALA A 92 -4.40 -7.64 -5.80
CA ALA A 92 -5.54 -7.44 -6.68
C ALA A 92 -5.85 -5.95 -6.90
N LEU A 93 -5.82 -5.15 -5.82
CA LEU A 93 -6.04 -3.72 -5.91
C LEU A 93 -4.93 -3.01 -6.68
N TYR A 94 -3.67 -3.33 -6.38
CA TYR A 94 -2.50 -2.81 -7.10
C TYR A 94 -2.60 -3.09 -8.61
N PHE A 95 -2.75 -4.37 -9.00
CA PHE A 95 -2.82 -4.71 -10.41
C PHE A 95 -4.03 -4.08 -11.09
N THR A 96 -5.18 -3.98 -10.42
CA THR A 96 -6.38 -3.33 -10.97
C THR A 96 -6.13 -1.85 -11.22
N VAL A 97 -5.72 -1.09 -10.19
CA VAL A 97 -5.57 0.37 -10.29
C VAL A 97 -4.41 0.73 -11.21
N SER A 98 -3.26 0.07 -11.10
CA SER A 98 -2.11 0.31 -11.98
C SER A 98 -2.43 -0.05 -13.42
N SER A 99 -3.15 -1.14 -13.69
CA SER A 99 -3.55 -1.50 -15.08
C SER A 99 -4.55 -0.50 -15.66
N LEU A 100 -5.53 -0.04 -14.86
CA LEU A 100 -6.49 0.97 -15.30
C LEU A 100 -5.80 2.31 -15.58
N SER A 101 -4.94 2.78 -14.67
CA SER A 101 -4.13 3.99 -14.89
C SER A 101 -3.24 3.84 -16.13
N TYR A 102 -2.55 2.69 -16.27
CA TYR A 102 -1.75 2.40 -17.46
C TYR A 102 -2.56 2.44 -18.77
N ALA A 103 -3.74 1.83 -18.78
CA ALA A 103 -4.59 1.77 -19.97
C ALA A 103 -5.14 3.15 -20.34
N PHE A 104 -5.70 3.87 -19.36
CA PHE A 104 -6.56 5.04 -19.63
C PHE A 104 -5.92 6.40 -19.34
N VAL A 105 -4.89 6.47 -18.48
CA VAL A 105 -4.30 7.74 -18.01
C VAL A 105 -2.86 7.90 -18.46
N PHE A 106 -2.01 6.89 -18.28
CA PHE A 106 -0.57 6.95 -18.56
C PHE A 106 -0.27 7.33 -20.01
N ASP A 107 0.59 8.32 -20.21
CA ASP A 107 1.07 8.74 -21.53
C ASP A 107 2.22 7.84 -22.00
N LYS A 108 1.94 7.01 -23.01
CA LYS A 108 2.87 6.02 -23.56
C LYS A 108 4.07 6.65 -24.27
N SER A 109 4.01 7.95 -24.59
CA SER A 109 5.18 8.65 -25.12
C SER A 109 6.34 8.71 -24.12
N THR A 110 6.07 8.54 -22.82
CA THR A 110 7.08 8.42 -21.74
C THR A 110 8.12 7.33 -22.02
N PHE A 111 7.77 6.28 -22.78
CA PHE A 111 8.72 5.23 -23.17
C PHE A 111 9.87 5.73 -24.03
N ASN A 112 9.70 6.86 -24.73
CA ASN A 112 10.77 7.46 -25.53
C ASN A 112 11.68 8.37 -24.70
N HIS A 113 11.42 8.54 -23.39
CA HIS A 113 12.28 9.35 -22.55
C HIS A 113 13.68 8.71 -22.46
N PRO A 114 14.78 9.49 -22.63
CA PRO A 114 16.15 8.94 -22.67
C PRO A 114 16.59 8.24 -21.38
N LYS A 115 15.86 8.47 -20.29
CA LYS A 115 16.12 7.86 -18.97
C LYS A 115 15.09 6.80 -18.58
N PHE A 116 14.33 6.29 -19.55
CA PHE A 116 13.48 5.12 -19.36
C PHE A 116 14.32 3.84 -19.40
N LEU A 117 14.10 2.93 -18.45
CA LEU A 117 14.91 1.72 -18.34
C LEU A 117 14.46 0.62 -19.30
N LYS A 118 15.42 -0.19 -19.75
CA LYS A 118 15.11 -1.38 -20.56
C LYS A 118 14.21 -2.34 -19.79
N ASN A 119 13.09 -2.74 -20.37
CA ASN A 119 12.08 -3.61 -19.72
C ASN A 119 11.52 -3.05 -18.39
N GLN A 120 11.48 -1.72 -18.19
CA GLN A 120 11.15 -1.10 -16.90
C GLN A 120 9.87 -1.66 -16.26
N ILE A 121 8.76 -1.73 -17.00
CA ILE A 121 7.47 -2.24 -16.49
C ILE A 121 7.60 -3.65 -15.88
N ARG A 122 8.34 -4.54 -16.55
CA ARG A 122 8.55 -5.91 -16.04
C ARG A 122 9.36 -5.87 -14.74
N GLN A 123 10.36 -4.99 -14.66
CA GLN A 123 11.18 -4.85 -13.46
C GLN A 123 10.39 -4.23 -12.30
N GLU A 124 9.55 -3.22 -12.57
CA GLU A 124 8.64 -2.60 -11.61
C GLU A 124 7.65 -3.63 -11.04
N ILE A 125 6.96 -4.37 -11.92
CA ILE A 125 6.03 -5.45 -11.51
C ILE A 125 6.74 -6.52 -10.70
N LYS A 126 7.94 -6.94 -11.11
CA LYS A 126 8.72 -7.93 -10.37
C LYS A 126 9.04 -7.43 -8.97
N GLN A 127 9.56 -6.21 -8.85
CA GLN A 127 9.92 -5.63 -7.56
C GLN A 127 8.72 -5.44 -6.64
N ALA A 128 7.59 -4.95 -7.18
CA ALA A 128 6.33 -4.88 -6.46
C ALA A 128 5.88 -6.25 -5.95
N THR A 129 5.91 -7.26 -6.81
CA THR A 129 5.48 -8.63 -6.48
C THR A 129 6.39 -9.28 -5.44
N ASP A 130 7.70 -9.06 -5.52
CA ASP A 130 8.66 -9.52 -4.52
C ASP A 130 8.44 -8.82 -3.18
N ALA A 131 8.04 -7.54 -3.17
CA ALA A 131 7.91 -6.76 -1.95
C ALA A 131 6.59 -6.97 -1.18
N MET A 132 5.48 -7.15 -1.90
CA MET A 132 4.13 -7.25 -1.31
C MET A 132 3.97 -8.29 -0.19
N PRO A 133 4.50 -9.53 -0.28
CA PRO A 133 4.39 -10.49 0.82
C PRO A 133 5.08 -9.99 2.08
N PHE A 134 6.28 -9.42 1.98
CA PHE A 134 7.02 -8.92 3.13
C PHE A 134 6.37 -7.69 3.75
N MET A 135 5.86 -6.77 2.92
CA MET A 135 5.06 -5.65 3.40
C MET A 135 3.81 -6.14 4.14
N SER A 136 3.10 -7.13 3.57
CA SER A 136 1.92 -7.74 4.20
C SER A 136 2.26 -8.39 5.54
N LEU A 137 3.42 -9.05 5.62
CA LEU A 137 3.91 -9.65 6.87
C LEU A 137 4.20 -8.59 7.95
N LEU A 138 4.84 -7.47 7.58
CA LEU A 138 5.15 -6.37 8.49
C LEU A 138 3.90 -5.60 8.94
N THR A 139 2.89 -5.51 8.08
CA THR A 139 1.62 -4.85 8.40
C THR A 139 0.66 -5.76 9.18
N MET A 140 0.75 -7.09 9.02
CA MET A 140 -0.16 -8.06 9.64
C MET A 140 -0.38 -7.85 11.16
N PRO A 141 0.64 -7.55 11.98
CA PRO A 141 0.46 -7.30 13.40
C PRO A 141 -0.52 -6.15 13.72
N PHE A 142 -0.58 -5.11 12.88
CA PHE A 142 -1.50 -3.99 13.06
C PHE A 142 -2.94 -4.45 12.86
N PHE A 143 -3.22 -5.13 11.75
CA PHE A 143 -4.56 -5.65 11.50
C PHE A 143 -4.96 -6.74 12.49
N LEU A 144 -4.02 -7.56 12.96
CA LEU A 144 -4.28 -8.51 14.04
C LEU A 144 -4.68 -7.78 15.33
N ALA A 145 -3.98 -6.70 15.67
CA ALA A 145 -4.33 -5.90 16.83
C ALA A 145 -5.71 -5.22 16.66
N GLU A 146 -6.04 -4.73 15.46
CA GLU A 146 -7.35 -4.17 15.15
C GLU A 146 -8.49 -5.19 15.35
N VAL A 147 -8.39 -6.39 14.74
CA VAL A 147 -9.46 -7.40 14.87
C VAL A 147 -9.59 -7.96 16.29
N ARG A 148 -8.58 -7.75 17.14
CA ARG A 148 -8.60 -8.10 18.56
C ARG A 148 -9.03 -6.94 19.46
N GLY A 149 -9.46 -5.82 18.88
CA GLY A 149 -10.06 -4.70 19.61
C GLY A 149 -9.05 -3.76 20.27
N TYR A 150 -7.78 -3.76 19.86
CA TYR A 150 -6.78 -2.83 20.38
C TYR A 150 -6.78 -1.46 19.69
N SER A 151 -7.51 -1.30 18.57
CA SER A 151 -7.69 -0.03 17.90
C SER A 151 -8.94 0.71 18.37
N LYS A 152 -9.03 2.00 18.05
CA LYS A 152 -10.16 2.89 18.32
C LYS A 152 -11.13 2.94 17.13
N LEU A 153 -11.23 1.86 16.37
CA LEU A 153 -12.20 1.76 15.28
C LEU A 153 -13.61 1.63 15.84
N TYR A 154 -14.57 2.35 15.26
CA TYR A 154 -15.98 2.26 15.64
C TYR A 154 -16.88 2.05 14.43
N ASP A 155 -18.01 1.38 14.66
CA ASP A 155 -18.92 0.89 13.61
C ASP A 155 -19.89 1.98 13.14
N VAL A 156 -20.72 2.46 14.06
CA VAL A 156 -21.89 3.26 13.72
C VAL A 156 -21.60 4.75 13.82
N TRP A 157 -22.30 5.53 12.98
CA TRP A 157 -22.16 6.99 12.96
C TRP A 157 -22.41 7.64 14.32
N ALA A 158 -23.34 7.08 15.09
CA ALA A 158 -23.73 7.60 16.41
C ALA A 158 -22.63 7.48 17.47
N ASP A 159 -21.60 6.65 17.27
CA ASP A 159 -20.49 6.46 18.20
C ASP A 159 -19.40 7.54 18.03
N GLU A 160 -19.70 8.63 17.33
CA GLU A 160 -18.73 9.69 17.13
C GLU A 160 -18.30 10.34 18.47
N PRO A 161 -16.99 10.60 18.68
CA PRO A 161 -16.49 11.17 19.92
C PRO A 161 -17.12 12.52 20.30
N PHE A 162 -17.47 13.33 19.30
CA PHE A 162 -18.16 14.61 19.45
C PHE A 162 -18.85 14.98 18.14
N PRO A 163 -19.86 15.90 18.16
CA PRO A 163 -20.59 16.28 16.96
C PRO A 163 -19.66 16.74 15.82
N PHE A 164 -19.92 16.26 14.61
CA PHE A 164 -19.14 16.52 13.38
C PHE A 164 -17.80 15.79 13.27
N TYR A 165 -17.41 14.97 14.26
CA TYR A 165 -16.16 14.21 14.17
C TYR A 165 -16.14 13.31 12.93
N ASN A 166 -17.28 12.72 12.57
CA ASN A 166 -17.36 11.85 11.39
C ASN A 166 -17.00 12.55 10.07
N VAL A 167 -17.08 13.88 10.00
CA VAL A 167 -16.64 14.67 8.85
C VAL A 167 -15.21 15.16 9.05
N LEU A 168 -14.87 15.62 10.25
CA LEU A 168 -13.54 16.15 10.58
C LEU A 168 -12.43 15.09 10.53
N GLN A 169 -12.76 13.81 10.73
CA GLN A 169 -11.78 12.71 10.67
C GLN A 169 -11.06 12.62 9.31
N PHE A 170 -11.70 13.00 8.19
CA PHE A 170 -11.09 12.94 6.85
C PHE A 170 -9.93 13.92 6.68
N PRO A 171 -10.11 15.26 6.79
CA PRO A 171 -8.99 16.19 6.70
C PRO A 171 -7.96 15.95 7.82
N PHE A 172 -8.40 15.52 9.00
CA PHE A 172 -7.49 15.21 10.08
C PHE A 172 -6.59 14.00 9.76
N PHE A 173 -7.16 12.92 9.21
CA PHE A 173 -6.40 11.76 8.74
C PHE A 173 -5.41 12.15 7.65
N ILE A 174 -5.83 12.94 6.66
CA ILE A 174 -4.95 13.39 5.57
C ILE A 174 -3.80 14.23 6.15
N LEU A 175 -4.06 15.20 7.01
CA LEU A 175 -3.00 16.02 7.62
C LEU A 175 -2.02 15.19 8.46
N PHE A 176 -2.53 14.26 9.28
CA PHE A 176 -1.70 13.37 10.09
C PHE A 176 -0.81 12.50 9.20
N THR A 177 -1.41 11.84 8.21
CA THR A 177 -0.70 10.88 7.37
C THR A 177 0.29 11.59 6.45
N ASP A 178 -0.07 12.72 5.85
CA ASP A 178 0.84 13.54 5.05
C ASP A 178 2.09 13.97 5.84
N MET A 179 1.89 14.36 7.11
CA MET A 179 3.00 14.75 8.01
C MET A 179 3.98 13.62 8.24
N PHE A 180 3.48 12.46 8.67
CA PHE A 180 4.36 11.35 9.03
C PHE A 180 4.97 10.70 7.79
N VAL A 181 4.23 10.60 6.67
CA VAL A 181 4.81 10.16 5.39
C VAL A 181 5.92 11.10 4.97
N TYR A 182 5.73 12.42 5.05
CA TYR A 182 6.78 13.39 4.74
C TYR A 182 8.07 13.15 5.54
N PHE A 183 7.97 12.97 6.86
CA PHE A 183 9.15 12.75 7.70
C PHE A 183 9.82 11.40 7.42
N ILE A 184 9.04 10.35 7.22
CA ILE A 184 9.55 9.01 6.89
C ILE A 184 10.24 9.05 5.53
N HIS A 185 9.60 9.64 4.53
CA HIS A 185 10.10 9.76 3.17
C HIS A 185 11.38 10.59 3.12
N ARG A 186 11.40 11.77 3.75
CA ARG A 186 12.62 12.57 3.88
C ARG A 186 13.72 11.83 4.65
N GLY A 187 13.36 11.06 5.67
CA GLY A 187 14.28 10.19 6.41
C GLY A 187 14.88 9.08 5.54
N LEU A 188 14.09 8.48 4.65
CA LEU A 188 14.53 7.47 3.68
C LEU A 188 15.56 8.01 2.68
N HIS A 189 15.58 9.32 2.44
CA HIS A 189 16.61 10.02 1.68
C HIS A 189 17.90 10.31 2.47
N HIS A 190 17.96 9.96 3.75
CA HIS A 190 19.18 10.12 4.53
C HIS A 190 20.29 9.18 3.98
N PRO A 191 21.54 9.66 3.80
CA PRO A 191 22.61 8.90 3.13
C PRO A 191 22.90 7.51 3.73
N LEU A 192 22.65 7.34 5.03
CA LEU A 192 22.87 6.07 5.75
C LEU A 192 21.91 4.96 5.32
N ILE A 193 20.70 5.28 4.85
CA ILE A 193 19.67 4.29 4.53
C ILE A 193 19.17 4.37 3.08
N TYR A 194 19.33 5.52 2.41
CA TYR A 194 18.88 5.76 1.05
C TYR A 194 19.30 4.65 0.08
N LYS A 195 20.60 4.34 0.01
CA LYS A 195 21.13 3.37 -0.96
C LYS A 195 20.51 1.98 -0.82
N THR A 196 20.09 1.60 0.39
CA THR A 196 19.55 0.27 0.67
C THR A 196 18.03 0.24 0.53
N LEU A 197 17.34 1.22 1.10
CA LEU A 197 15.89 1.20 1.22
C LEU A 197 15.19 1.91 0.07
N HIS A 198 15.68 3.08 -0.34
CA HIS A 198 14.90 3.99 -1.18
C HIS A 198 15.45 4.19 -2.60
N LYS A 199 16.76 4.05 -2.81
CA LYS A 199 17.37 3.96 -4.15
C LYS A 199 16.68 2.90 -5.04
N PRO A 200 16.26 1.72 -4.55
CA PRO A 200 15.52 0.76 -5.36
C PRO A 200 14.19 1.28 -5.91
N HIS A 201 13.58 2.28 -5.29
CA HIS A 201 12.41 2.98 -5.84
C HIS A 201 12.84 4.10 -6.78
N HIS A 202 13.84 4.89 -6.40
CA HIS A 202 14.35 6.01 -7.20
C HIS A 202 15.08 5.65 -8.49
N LYS A 203 15.39 4.37 -8.72
CA LYS A 203 15.90 3.96 -10.04
C LYS A 203 14.87 4.20 -11.16
N TRP A 204 13.58 4.31 -10.85
CA TRP A 204 12.51 4.60 -11.79
C TRP A 204 12.41 6.11 -12.07
N ILE A 205 13.39 6.66 -12.79
CA ILE A 205 13.45 8.12 -13.03
C ILE A 205 12.21 8.67 -13.73
N MET A 206 11.68 7.89 -14.68
CA MET A 206 10.37 8.13 -15.28
C MET A 206 9.46 6.97 -14.88
N PRO A 207 8.84 7.02 -13.70
CA PRO A 207 8.06 5.90 -13.19
C PRO A 207 6.82 5.66 -14.07
N THR A 208 6.34 4.41 -14.08
CA THR A 208 5.00 4.09 -14.58
C THR A 208 4.03 3.85 -13.40
N PRO A 209 2.72 3.68 -13.64
CA PRO A 209 1.77 3.28 -12.60
C PRO A 209 2.16 2.01 -11.84
N TYR A 210 2.99 1.13 -12.43
CA TYR A 210 3.51 -0.08 -11.77
C TYR A 210 4.71 0.20 -10.83
N ALA A 211 5.33 1.37 -10.91
CA ALA A 211 6.37 1.79 -9.94
C ALA A 211 5.79 2.13 -8.56
N SER A 212 4.48 2.38 -8.47
CA SER A 212 3.77 2.89 -7.29
C SER A 212 3.92 2.07 -6.01
N ILE A 213 4.25 0.77 -6.12
CA ILE A 213 4.61 -0.08 -4.97
C ILE A 213 5.91 -0.86 -5.21
N ALA A 214 6.68 -0.49 -6.22
CA ALA A 214 7.97 -1.10 -6.52
C ALA A 214 9.05 -0.51 -5.59
N PHE A 215 8.97 -0.87 -4.31
CA PHE A 215 9.85 -0.42 -3.23
C PHE A 215 10.72 -1.55 -2.70
N HIS A 216 11.71 -1.21 -1.86
CA HIS A 216 12.15 -2.15 -0.83
C HIS A 216 11.00 -2.41 0.16
N PRO A 217 10.79 -3.63 0.68
CA PRO A 217 9.63 -3.91 1.53
C PRO A 217 9.53 -3.02 2.79
N VAL A 218 10.67 -2.77 3.44
CA VAL A 218 10.72 -1.89 4.63
C VAL A 218 10.43 -0.43 4.28
N ASP A 219 10.80 0.01 3.07
CA ASP A 219 10.50 1.37 2.60
C ASP A 219 9.00 1.55 2.40
N GLY A 220 8.39 0.69 1.57
CA GLY A 220 6.94 0.74 1.33
C GLY A 220 6.12 0.56 2.61
N TRP A 221 6.54 -0.33 3.51
CA TRP A 221 5.88 -0.50 4.81
C TRP A 221 6.04 0.72 5.72
N ALA A 222 7.23 1.31 5.80
CA ALA A 222 7.46 2.48 6.65
C ALA A 222 6.60 3.65 6.16
N GLN A 223 6.53 3.90 4.86
CA GLN A 223 5.67 4.93 4.30
C GLN A 223 4.17 4.64 4.51
N SER A 224 3.75 3.37 4.55
CA SER A 224 2.35 3.02 4.82
C SER A 224 1.98 3.03 6.31
N LEU A 225 2.97 3.04 7.21
CA LEU A 225 2.79 2.91 8.65
C LEU A 225 1.83 3.96 9.26
N PRO A 226 1.87 5.25 8.87
CA PRO A 226 0.97 6.25 9.45
C PRO A 226 -0.52 5.92 9.29
N TYR A 227 -0.90 5.28 8.18
CA TYR A 227 -2.28 4.88 7.90
C TYR A 227 -2.78 3.81 8.87
N HIS A 228 -1.89 2.91 9.30
CA HIS A 228 -2.20 1.82 10.23
C HIS A 228 -2.08 2.26 11.68
N VAL A 229 -1.22 3.23 12.00
CA VAL A 229 -1.05 3.76 13.36
C VAL A 229 -2.20 4.71 13.74
N PHE A 230 -2.74 5.47 12.79
CA PHE A 230 -3.83 6.42 13.06
C PHE A 230 -4.97 5.86 13.93
N PRO A 231 -5.60 4.71 13.59
CA PRO A 231 -6.71 4.17 14.37
C PRO A 231 -6.32 3.69 15.77
N PHE A 232 -5.03 3.57 16.11
CA PHE A 232 -4.61 3.25 17.49
C PHE A 232 -4.50 4.50 18.37
N ILE A 233 -4.31 5.67 17.75
CA ILE A 233 -4.17 6.94 18.45
C ILE A 233 -5.51 7.69 18.49
N PHE A 234 -6.22 7.72 17.36
CA PHE A 234 -7.45 8.48 17.19
C PHE A 234 -8.62 7.57 16.81
N PRO A 235 -9.85 7.90 17.25
CA PRO A 235 -11.05 7.22 16.76
C PRO A 235 -11.16 7.32 15.24
N LEU A 236 -11.54 6.23 14.58
CA LEU A 236 -11.73 6.25 13.12
C LEU A 236 -12.92 5.35 12.77
N GLN A 237 -13.89 5.93 12.08
CA GLN A 237 -15.07 5.17 11.69
C GLN A 237 -14.70 4.12 10.64
N LYS A 238 -15.15 2.87 10.78
CA LYS A 238 -14.69 1.75 9.92
C LYS A 238 -14.94 1.97 8.43
N PHE A 239 -16.06 2.59 8.04
CA PHE A 239 -16.33 2.91 6.63
C PHE A 239 -15.42 4.04 6.11
N ALA A 240 -15.19 5.08 6.90
CA ALA A 240 -14.20 6.12 6.60
C ALA A 240 -12.80 5.51 6.47
N TYR A 241 -12.41 4.59 7.34
CA TYR A 241 -11.14 3.88 7.25
C TYR A 241 -10.99 3.14 5.93
N LEU A 242 -12.02 2.38 5.50
CA LEU A 242 -12.02 1.68 4.23
C LEU A 242 -11.95 2.63 3.03
N ALA A 243 -12.73 3.72 3.05
CA ALA A 243 -12.73 4.72 1.99
C ALA A 243 -11.35 5.40 1.85
N LEU A 244 -10.74 5.78 2.99
CA LEU A 244 -9.41 6.36 3.05
C LEU A 244 -8.34 5.37 2.58
N PHE A 245 -8.44 4.09 2.95
CA PHE A 245 -7.56 3.04 2.46
C PHE A 245 -7.58 2.98 0.92
N PHE A 246 -8.75 2.90 0.29
CA PHE A 246 -8.84 2.92 -1.18
C PHE A 246 -8.30 4.22 -1.78
N PHE A 247 -8.62 5.37 -1.18
CA PHE A 247 -8.11 6.67 -1.61
C PHE A 247 -6.58 6.70 -1.62
N VAL A 248 -5.92 6.25 -0.56
CA VAL A 248 -4.44 6.20 -0.47
C VAL A 248 -3.85 5.35 -1.59
N GLN A 249 -4.42 4.18 -1.85
CA GLN A 249 -3.91 3.28 -2.88
C GLN A 249 -4.07 3.87 -4.29
N ILE A 250 -5.22 4.48 -4.59
CA ILE A 250 -5.45 5.16 -5.87
C ILE A 250 -4.51 6.35 -6.02
N TRP A 251 -4.39 7.17 -4.98
CA TRP A 251 -3.52 8.33 -4.96
C TRP A 251 -2.06 7.95 -5.21
N THR A 252 -1.58 6.90 -4.56
CA THR A 252 -0.20 6.41 -4.72
C THR A 252 0.08 5.99 -6.17
N VAL A 253 -0.89 5.45 -6.90
CA VAL A 253 -0.74 5.17 -8.34
C VAL A 253 -0.74 6.45 -9.15
N PHE A 254 -1.68 7.37 -8.87
CA PHE A 254 -1.86 8.61 -9.63
C PHE A 254 -0.65 9.54 -9.58
N ILE A 255 0.06 9.62 -8.46
CA ILE A 255 1.28 10.44 -8.39
C ILE A 255 2.45 9.86 -9.23
N HIS A 256 2.35 8.61 -9.73
CA HIS A 256 3.36 7.95 -10.56
C HIS A 256 2.94 7.77 -12.03
N ASP A 257 1.77 8.24 -12.43
CA ASP A 257 1.25 8.00 -13.79
C ASP A 257 1.78 8.99 -14.85
N GLY A 258 2.57 9.98 -14.44
CA GLY A 258 3.17 10.95 -15.35
C GLY A 258 2.16 11.91 -16.01
N GLU A 259 0.91 11.96 -15.54
CA GLU A 259 -0.11 12.87 -16.07
C GLU A 259 -0.26 14.12 -15.18
N TYR A 260 0.28 15.23 -15.68
CA TYR A 260 0.47 16.48 -14.92
C TYR A 260 -0.75 17.41 -15.01
N VAL A 261 -1.89 16.96 -14.50
CA VAL A 261 -3.18 17.69 -14.63
C VAL A 261 -3.39 18.83 -13.63
N ALA A 262 -2.68 18.83 -12.50
CA ALA A 262 -2.94 19.73 -11.39
C ALA A 262 -1.77 20.71 -11.14
N ASP A 263 -1.81 21.90 -11.77
CA ASP A 263 -0.96 23.05 -11.37
C ASP A 263 -1.56 23.70 -10.11
N SER A 264 -1.36 23.05 -8.97
CA SER A 264 -1.85 23.51 -7.68
C SER A 264 -0.70 23.83 -6.73
N PRO A 265 -0.71 24.99 -6.07
CA PRO A 265 0.32 25.32 -5.08
C PRO A 265 0.18 24.49 -3.80
N ILE A 266 -0.96 23.83 -3.58
CA ILE A 266 -1.30 23.06 -2.38
C ILE A 266 -1.11 21.56 -2.61
N LEU A 267 -1.47 21.05 -3.80
CA LEU A 267 -1.47 19.63 -4.10
C LEU A 267 -0.08 19.14 -4.47
N ASN A 268 0.40 18.07 -3.84
CA ASN A 268 1.59 17.33 -4.28
C ASN A 268 1.16 16.24 -5.28
N GLY A 269 0.91 16.64 -6.54
CA GLY A 269 0.47 15.75 -7.60
C GLY A 269 1.62 15.09 -8.37
N ALA A 270 1.28 14.40 -9.47
CA ALA A 270 2.24 13.70 -10.32
C ALA A 270 3.43 14.57 -10.78
N ALA A 271 3.21 15.87 -11.02
CA ALA A 271 4.28 16.77 -11.45
C ALA A 271 5.33 16.99 -10.35
N CYS A 272 4.87 17.20 -9.11
CA CYS A 272 5.75 17.34 -7.96
C CYS A 272 6.52 16.04 -7.68
N HIS A 273 5.85 14.89 -7.82
CA HIS A 273 6.45 13.57 -7.60
C HIS A 273 7.41 13.14 -8.72
N THR A 274 7.14 13.47 -10.00
CA THR A 274 8.14 13.28 -11.07
C THR A 274 9.38 14.13 -10.81
N MET A 275 9.22 15.38 -10.38
CA MET A 275 10.36 16.23 -10.02
C MET A 275 11.14 15.62 -8.83
N HIS A 276 10.44 14.98 -7.90
CA HIS A 276 11.07 14.23 -6.81
C HIS A 276 11.90 13.05 -7.34
N HIS A 277 11.39 12.24 -8.27
CA HIS A 277 12.14 11.16 -8.91
C HIS A 277 13.35 11.65 -9.72
N LEU A 278 13.24 12.82 -10.35
CA LEU A 278 14.33 13.43 -11.13
C LEU A 278 15.43 14.04 -10.24
N TYR A 279 15.06 14.65 -9.12
CA TYR A 279 15.98 15.49 -8.34
C TYR A 279 16.26 14.99 -6.92
N PHE A 280 15.56 13.97 -6.46
CA PHE A 280 15.73 13.23 -5.20
C PHE A 280 15.46 14.07 -3.93
N ASN A 281 15.95 15.30 -3.86
CA ASN A 281 16.03 16.09 -2.64
C ASN A 281 14.82 17.03 -2.37
N TYR A 282 13.76 16.93 -3.16
CA TYR A 282 12.62 17.85 -3.13
C TYR A 282 11.28 17.12 -3.15
N ASN A 283 10.22 17.78 -2.66
CA ASN A 283 8.81 17.34 -2.77
C ASN A 283 8.51 15.96 -2.15
N TYR A 284 8.88 15.74 -0.88
CA TYR A 284 8.67 14.47 -0.16
C TYR A 284 7.23 14.22 0.31
N GLY A 285 6.35 15.22 0.29
CA GLY A 285 4.97 15.10 0.75
C GLY A 285 4.17 14.11 -0.10
N GLN A 286 3.16 13.48 0.49
CA GLN A 286 2.34 12.48 -0.20
C GLN A 286 1.18 13.14 -0.95
N TYR A 287 0.41 13.99 -0.26
CA TYR A 287 -0.82 14.59 -0.78
C TYR A 287 -0.67 16.09 -1.00
N THR A 288 0.02 16.76 -0.08
CA THR A 288 0.11 18.22 -0.06
C THR A 288 1.54 18.72 -0.07
N THR A 289 1.74 19.96 -0.51
CA THR A 289 3.04 20.65 -0.48
C THR A 289 3.32 21.29 0.88
N LEU A 290 2.40 21.18 1.85
CA LEU A 290 2.47 21.87 3.14
C LEU A 290 3.77 21.56 3.87
N TRP A 291 4.08 20.28 4.06
CA TRP A 291 5.25 19.84 4.82
C TRP A 291 6.55 20.11 4.07
N ASP A 292 6.54 20.05 2.74
CA ASP A 292 7.69 20.47 1.93
C ASP A 292 7.98 21.96 2.06
N ARG A 293 6.95 22.80 2.14
CA ARG A 293 7.13 24.25 2.35
C ARG A 293 7.65 24.55 3.74
N LEU A 294 7.08 23.92 4.76
CA LEU A 294 7.53 24.08 6.15
C LEU A 294 8.96 23.55 6.36
N GLY A 295 9.28 22.42 5.73
CA GLY A 295 10.60 21.79 5.84
C GLY A 295 11.65 22.29 4.84
N GLY A 296 11.31 23.26 3.99
CA GLY A 296 12.23 23.87 3.03
C GLY A 296 12.64 22.96 1.86
N SER A 297 11.85 21.94 1.53
CA SER A 297 12.09 20.98 0.45
C SER A 297 11.14 21.14 -0.75
N TYR A 298 10.31 22.18 -0.76
CA TYR A 298 9.40 22.43 -1.87
C TYR A 298 10.14 22.97 -3.10
N ARG A 299 9.95 22.31 -4.25
CA ARG A 299 10.35 22.79 -5.57
C ARG A 299 9.15 22.79 -6.50
N ARG A 300 8.77 23.97 -7.00
CA ARG A 300 7.65 24.10 -7.96
C ARG A 300 7.97 23.30 -9.23
N PRO A 301 7.03 22.49 -9.75
CA PRO A 301 7.19 21.85 -11.04
C PRO A 301 7.34 22.88 -12.17
N ASN A 302 8.06 22.50 -13.21
CA ASN A 302 8.26 23.34 -14.39
C ASN A 302 6.93 23.59 -15.12
N GLU A 303 6.70 24.80 -15.63
CA GLU A 303 5.45 25.14 -16.33
C GLU A 303 5.21 24.27 -17.57
N GLU A 304 6.29 23.82 -18.20
CA GLU A 304 6.26 22.97 -19.39
C GLU A 304 5.61 21.60 -19.12
N LEU A 305 5.62 21.11 -17.89
CA LEU A 305 4.98 19.84 -17.52
C LEU A 305 3.46 19.91 -17.63
N PHE A 306 2.86 21.08 -17.38
CA PHE A 306 1.41 21.24 -17.39
C PHE A 306 0.82 21.48 -18.79
N ARG A 307 1.68 21.63 -19.82
CA ARG A 307 1.23 21.87 -21.20
C ARG A 307 1.49 20.62 -22.04
N LYS A 308 0.45 20.12 -22.70
CA LYS A 308 0.49 18.86 -23.46
C LYS A 308 1.56 18.87 -24.57
N GLU A 309 1.78 20.03 -25.18
CA GLU A 309 2.71 20.21 -26.29
C GLU A 309 4.17 20.18 -25.86
N THR A 310 4.46 20.54 -24.60
CA THR A 310 5.84 20.70 -24.10
C THR A 310 6.26 19.64 -23.10
N LYS A 311 5.32 19.00 -22.39
CA LYS A 311 5.63 18.04 -21.31
C LYS A 311 6.43 16.82 -21.78
N MET A 312 6.27 16.45 -23.04
CA MET A 312 7.02 15.36 -23.71
C MET A 312 7.97 15.89 -24.80
N GLY A 313 8.31 17.17 -24.76
CA GLY A 313 9.18 17.81 -25.74
C GLY A 313 10.65 17.47 -25.51
N ALA A 314 11.41 17.30 -26.60
CA ALA A 314 12.84 16.99 -26.52
C ALA A 314 13.65 18.02 -25.72
N ALA A 315 13.28 19.31 -25.79
CA ALA A 315 13.93 20.36 -25.00
C ALA A 315 13.77 20.12 -23.50
N GLU A 316 12.56 19.74 -23.06
CA GLU A 316 12.28 19.47 -21.66
C GLU A 316 12.97 18.20 -21.18
N TRP A 317 12.90 17.12 -21.94
CA TRP A 317 13.59 15.87 -21.60
C TRP A 317 15.10 16.02 -21.54
N ASN A 318 15.70 16.81 -22.44
CA ASN A 318 17.13 17.10 -22.38
C ASN A 318 17.49 17.90 -21.11
N ARG A 319 16.64 18.84 -20.68
CA ARG A 319 16.82 19.58 -19.42
C ARG A 319 16.73 18.62 -18.23
N GLN A 320 15.66 17.83 -18.16
CA GLN A 320 15.43 16.85 -17.10
C GLN A 320 16.58 15.84 -16.99
N ALA A 321 17.00 15.25 -18.11
CA ALA A 321 18.09 14.29 -18.14
C ALA A 321 19.41 14.89 -17.62
N LYS A 322 19.77 16.10 -18.07
CA LYS A 322 21.00 16.78 -17.65
C LYS A 322 20.99 17.12 -16.16
N GLU A 323 19.88 17.65 -15.65
CA GLU A 323 19.78 17.99 -14.23
C GLU A 323 19.75 16.73 -13.36
N MET A 324 19.05 15.67 -13.79
CA MET A 324 19.02 14.38 -13.11
C MET A 324 20.41 13.74 -13.04
N GLU A 325 21.18 13.75 -14.14
CA GLU A 325 22.57 13.25 -14.16
C GLU A 325 23.45 13.96 -13.14
N LYS A 326 23.31 15.28 -13.01
CA LYS A 326 24.01 16.06 -11.98
C LYS A 326 23.62 15.58 -10.57
N MET A 327 22.32 15.40 -10.32
CA MET A 327 21.84 14.97 -9.00
C MET A 327 22.29 13.55 -8.65
N VAL A 328 22.29 12.63 -9.61
CA VAL A 328 22.79 11.25 -9.39
C VAL A 328 24.27 11.25 -9.08
N GLN A 329 25.07 12.07 -9.77
CA GLN A 329 26.48 12.21 -9.47
C GLN A 329 26.71 12.76 -8.06
N GLU A 330 25.88 13.69 -7.60
CA GLU A 330 25.96 14.29 -6.26
C GLU A 330 25.51 13.34 -5.14
N VAL A 331 24.40 12.63 -5.35
CA VAL A 331 23.74 11.80 -4.32
C VAL A 331 24.28 10.36 -4.32
N GLU A 332 24.49 9.78 -5.50
CA GLU A 332 24.84 8.37 -5.66
C GLU A 332 26.31 8.14 -6.04
N GLY A 333 26.93 9.12 -6.71
CA GLY A 333 28.33 9.12 -7.13
C GLY A 333 28.59 8.43 -8.46
N VAL A 334 27.84 7.37 -8.81
CA VAL A 334 27.92 6.69 -10.12
C VAL A 334 26.52 6.25 -10.52
N ASP A 335 26.20 6.42 -11.80
CA ASP A 335 25.00 5.88 -12.41
C ASP A 335 25.21 4.42 -12.83
N ASP A 336 24.57 3.48 -12.14
CA ASP A 336 24.60 2.04 -12.39
C ASP A 336 23.38 1.53 -13.19
N ARG A 337 22.55 2.43 -13.73
CA ARG A 337 21.32 2.09 -14.46
C ARG A 337 21.60 1.84 -15.95
N SER A 338 20.83 0.92 -16.54
CA SER A 338 20.87 0.62 -17.98
C SER A 338 19.61 1.15 -18.67
N TYR A 339 19.78 2.20 -19.44
CA TYR A 339 18.74 2.81 -20.27
C TYR A 339 18.58 2.08 -21.62
N ASP A 340 17.45 2.31 -22.29
CA ASP A 340 17.20 1.70 -23.60
C ASP A 340 18.05 2.39 -24.70
N PRO A 341 18.92 1.67 -25.42
CA PRO A 341 19.83 2.25 -26.41
C PRO A 341 19.13 2.92 -27.62
N GLU A 342 17.85 2.63 -27.89
CA GLU A 342 17.16 3.19 -29.06
C GLU A 342 16.97 4.71 -29.03
N VAL A 343 17.11 5.36 -27.87
CA VAL A 343 16.97 6.83 -27.76
C VAL A 343 18.29 7.56 -28.09
N ASP A 344 19.44 6.89 -27.98
CA ASP A 344 20.75 7.50 -28.27
C ASP A 344 21.09 7.54 -29.77
N ASP A 345 20.60 6.59 -30.58
CA ASP A 345 20.92 6.53 -32.01
C ASP A 345 20.20 7.61 -32.85
N VAL A 346 19.09 8.18 -32.36
CA VAL A 346 18.43 9.31 -33.05
C VAL A 346 19.27 10.59 -32.99
N LYS A 347 20.19 10.72 -32.03
CA LYS A 347 21.09 11.88 -31.92
C LYS A 347 22.35 11.79 -32.81
N LYS A 348 22.64 10.63 -33.42
CA LYS A 348 23.78 10.47 -34.35
C LYS A 348 23.40 10.58 -35.82
N THR A 349 22.12 10.69 -36.14
CA THR A 349 21.60 10.88 -37.49
C THR A 349 20.58 12.01 -37.51
N LYS A 350 21.04 13.25 -37.40
CA LYS A 350 20.40 14.43 -38.00
C LYS A 350 21.34 15.62 -38.08
#